data_AF-A0A939JM99-F1
#
_entry.id   AF-A0A939JM99-F1
#
_cell.length_a   1.000
_cell.length_b   1.000
_cell.length_c   1.000
_cell.angle_alpha   90.00
_cell.angle_beta   90.00
_cell.angle_gamma   90.00
#
_symmetry.space_group_name_H-M   'P 1'
#
loop_
_entity.id
_entity.type
_entity.pdbx_description
1 polymer ?
#
loop_
_entity_poly.entity_id
_entity_poly.type
_entity_poly.pdbx_seq_one_letter_code
_entity_poly.pdbx_strand_id
1 'polypeptide(L)'
;MRPANDPSAHSDRSTASAASAASTVFSRRTALAALAGAGAATLLGTAPAAAHGRDDTQLVTAFPGAETERLRLDRSLRASEFIPTGRYAAPGAAVTVDVRSGHGPLPVLHIGTFDDYNTEVALKAPRVFPLRPGRNTVSDVYGGPLYLSFAGHGQHASVRYVSGTARMAVFELGRTTEADFQKQLDTITDVPWVELTTEQAILTLTREGALLYRSEDHTALMRLFDTVIGSHNQISGLDGRTRLDRRKAGRYHFNEVSVVPKGVGAYAWHGFNGFPRVYMDRLCTVQGLTTRGWGLYHELGHLNQQAAYQAGTLTEVTVNLYSLAAQRTLGQPSNLLTKNSTTGLNWFQSAAPKLGTPGLAYTTSFGAYEQLVPLRQLELAFGDDFWPRLHRLVRTEHQHDEPVEDYDHPPAVEARQYRALSTYASRVSGHDLTDFFVKKWAFPIDATGIAEIAALKLPAPPVDPSTLSD
;
A
#
# COMPACT_ATOMS: atom_id res chain seq x y z
N MET A 1 -6.12 1.57 21.10
CA MET A 1 -5.93 0.42 20.19
C MET A 1 -6.29 -0.88 20.89
N ARG A 2 -7.35 -1.56 20.45
CA ARG A 2 -7.62 -2.97 20.80
C ARG A 2 -7.18 -3.84 19.61
N PRO A 3 -6.44 -4.93 19.82
CA PRO A 3 -5.84 -5.69 18.74
C PRO A 3 -6.88 -6.53 17.98
N ALA A 4 -6.75 -6.58 16.66
CA ALA A 4 -7.34 -7.63 15.84
C ALA A 4 -6.48 -8.90 16.01
N ASN A 5 -7.02 -9.92 16.69
CA ASN A 5 -6.34 -11.20 16.84
C ASN A 5 -6.36 -11.96 15.50
N ASP A 6 -5.18 -12.32 15.00
CA ASP A 6 -4.95 -13.30 13.93
C ASP A 6 -5.18 -14.71 14.50
N PRO A 7 -6.24 -15.46 14.12
CA PRO A 7 -6.49 -16.79 14.65
C PRO A 7 -5.89 -17.81 13.69
N SER A 8 -4.57 -17.97 13.68
CA SER A 8 -3.93 -19.05 12.94
C SER A 8 -2.58 -19.47 13.53
N ALA A 9 -2.60 -19.94 14.78
CA ALA A 9 -1.47 -20.69 15.35
C ALA A 9 -1.99 -21.77 16.31
N HIS A 10 -2.03 -23.02 15.84
CA HIS A 10 -1.63 -24.21 16.62
C HIS A 10 -1.39 -25.41 15.69
N SER A 11 -0.26 -26.08 15.93
CA SER A 11 0.21 -27.37 15.43
C SER A 11 -0.61 -28.55 16.02
N ASP A 12 -0.51 -29.83 15.67
CA ASP A 12 0.57 -30.63 15.08
C ASP A 12 0.04 -32.04 14.66
N ARG A 13 0.77 -32.67 13.72
CA ARG A 13 1.08 -34.12 13.54
C ARG A 13 0.03 -35.24 13.33
N SER A 14 0.19 -35.82 12.13
CA SER A 14 0.36 -37.25 11.78
C SER A 14 -0.87 -38.16 11.60
N THR A 15 -0.99 -38.72 10.39
CA THR A 15 -0.84 -40.17 10.10
C THR A 15 -0.84 -40.41 8.60
N ALA A 16 0.04 -41.29 8.15
CA ALA A 16 0.18 -41.74 6.77
C ALA A 16 -0.85 -42.83 6.44
N SER A 17 -1.30 -42.92 5.18
CA SER A 17 -1.47 -44.18 4.43
C SER A 17 -2.30 -44.01 3.14
N ALA A 18 -1.79 -44.67 2.09
CA ALA A 18 -2.49 -45.28 0.94
C ALA A 18 -3.01 -44.41 -0.23
N ALA A 19 -2.20 -44.43 -1.29
CA ALA A 19 -2.51 -44.66 -2.70
C ALA A 19 -3.99 -44.84 -3.13
N SER A 20 -4.38 -44.13 -4.20
CA SER A 20 -4.87 -44.78 -5.42
C SER A 20 -4.70 -43.87 -6.64
N ALA A 21 -4.33 -44.47 -7.75
CA ALA A 21 -4.14 -43.85 -9.05
C ALA A 21 -5.48 -43.80 -9.81
N ALA A 22 -5.70 -42.72 -10.56
CA ALA A 22 -6.56 -42.76 -11.74
C ALA A 22 -6.15 -41.66 -12.73
N SER A 23 -5.49 -42.11 -13.79
CA SER A 23 -5.25 -41.40 -15.04
C SER A 23 -6.55 -41.08 -15.78
N THR A 24 -6.65 -39.89 -16.38
CA THR A 24 -7.35 -39.74 -17.67
C THR A 24 -6.67 -38.66 -18.51
N VAL A 25 -6.69 -38.91 -19.81
CA VAL A 25 -5.82 -38.41 -20.88
C VAL A 25 -6.66 -37.50 -21.78
N PHE A 26 -6.08 -36.34 -22.11
CA PHE A 26 -6.23 -35.50 -23.32
C PHE A 26 -7.61 -35.07 -23.83
N SER A 27 -7.73 -33.76 -24.11
CA SER A 27 -7.98 -33.31 -25.49
C SER A 27 -7.47 -31.89 -25.73
N ARG A 28 -6.65 -31.75 -26.77
CA ARG A 28 -6.18 -30.50 -27.38
C ARG A 28 -7.26 -29.95 -28.32
N ARG A 29 -7.55 -28.65 -28.25
CA ARG A 29 -7.98 -27.89 -29.43
C ARG A 29 -7.30 -26.53 -29.48
N THR A 30 -6.42 -26.41 -30.46
CA THR A 30 -5.89 -25.20 -31.07
C THR A 30 -6.94 -24.57 -31.98
N ALA A 31 -7.06 -23.25 -32.01
CA ALA A 31 -7.25 -22.45 -33.23
C ALA A 31 -7.06 -20.95 -32.96
N LEU A 32 -6.08 -20.37 -33.66
CA LEU A 32 -5.83 -18.94 -33.84
C LEU A 32 -6.83 -18.30 -34.82
N ALA A 33 -7.12 -17.01 -34.64
CA ALA A 33 -7.12 -15.91 -35.65
C ALA A 33 -7.46 -14.58 -34.91
N ALA A 34 -6.58 -13.56 -34.82
CA ALA A 34 -6.20 -12.54 -35.82
C ALA A 34 -7.41 -11.71 -36.31
N LEU A 35 -7.45 -10.37 -36.42
CA LEU A 35 -6.55 -9.22 -36.19
C LEU A 35 -7.40 -7.94 -36.42
N ALA A 36 -6.94 -6.79 -35.91
CA ALA A 36 -7.06 -5.42 -36.46
C ALA A 36 -7.90 -4.37 -35.69
N GLY A 37 -7.26 -3.19 -35.51
CA GLY A 37 -7.83 -1.92 -35.05
C GLY A 37 -7.02 -1.27 -33.93
N ALA A 38 -5.74 -0.93 -34.12
CA ALA A 38 -5.26 0.40 -34.57
C ALA A 38 -5.58 1.57 -33.60
N GLY A 39 -4.51 2.14 -33.01
CA GLY A 39 -4.43 3.59 -32.80
C GLY A 39 -4.58 4.12 -31.37
N ALA A 40 -3.49 4.09 -30.59
CA ALA A 40 -3.03 5.21 -29.76
C ALA A 40 -1.75 4.80 -29.03
N ALA A 41 -0.59 5.09 -29.62
CA ALA A 41 0.68 5.05 -28.91
C ALA A 41 0.70 6.23 -27.93
N THR A 42 0.23 6.01 -26.71
CA THR A 42 0.55 6.89 -25.58
C THR A 42 2.03 6.73 -25.29
N LEU A 43 2.78 7.82 -25.44
CA LEU A 43 4.16 7.99 -24.99
C LEU A 43 4.21 7.71 -23.48
N LEU A 44 4.42 6.45 -23.11
CA LEU A 44 4.95 6.05 -21.82
C LEU A 44 6.37 6.62 -21.78
N GLY A 45 6.57 7.65 -20.97
CA GLY A 45 7.90 8.12 -20.62
C GLY A 45 8.63 7.01 -19.88
N THR A 46 9.33 6.16 -20.62
CA THR A 46 10.38 5.31 -20.08
C THR A 46 11.40 6.23 -19.43
N ALA A 47 11.49 6.23 -18.11
CA ALA A 47 12.62 6.83 -17.42
C ALA A 47 13.90 6.23 -18.00
N PRO A 48 14.95 7.02 -18.28
CA PRO A 48 16.15 6.47 -18.89
C PRO A 48 16.78 5.47 -17.92
N ALA A 49 16.98 4.26 -18.43
CA ALA A 49 17.71 3.20 -17.77
C ALA A 49 19.04 3.71 -17.22
N ALA A 50 19.31 3.48 -15.93
CA ALA A 50 20.63 3.71 -15.36
C ALA A 50 21.61 2.69 -15.97
N ALA A 51 22.30 3.05 -17.04
CA ALA A 51 23.41 2.24 -17.56
C ALA A 51 24.51 2.19 -16.47
N HIS A 52 24.75 1.02 -15.87
CA HIS A 52 25.86 0.81 -14.96
C HIS A 52 27.16 0.65 -15.76
N GLY A 53 27.69 1.79 -16.21
CA GLY A 53 29.14 1.92 -16.40
C GLY A 53 29.82 2.05 -15.04
N ARG A 54 31.14 1.87 -15.02
CA ARG A 54 32.07 2.02 -13.88
C ARG A 54 32.07 3.41 -13.19
N ASP A 55 31.00 4.19 -13.31
CA ASP A 55 30.89 5.53 -12.73
C ASP A 55 29.94 5.46 -11.53
N ASP A 56 30.44 5.86 -10.36
CA ASP A 56 29.68 5.93 -9.10
C ASP A 56 28.70 7.12 -9.10
N THR A 57 28.11 7.43 -10.25
CA THR A 57 27.23 8.57 -10.49
C THR A 57 25.81 8.11 -10.78
N GLN A 58 24.83 8.56 -9.98
CA GLN A 58 23.41 8.32 -10.20
C GLN A 58 22.75 9.55 -10.81
N LEU A 59 22.06 9.36 -11.94
CA LEU A 59 21.17 10.37 -12.52
C LEU A 59 19.80 10.25 -11.86
N VAL A 60 19.28 11.36 -11.35
CA VAL A 60 17.97 11.43 -10.69
C VAL A 60 17.09 12.48 -11.35
N THR A 61 15.80 12.18 -11.42
CA THR A 61 14.78 13.07 -11.97
C THR A 61 13.78 13.40 -10.86
N ALA A 62 13.49 14.69 -10.72
CA ALA A 62 12.57 15.17 -9.72
C ALA A 62 11.12 14.79 -10.06
N PHE A 63 10.35 14.43 -9.05
CA PHE A 63 8.92 14.14 -9.16
C PHE A 63 8.17 14.82 -8.01
N PRO A 64 6.82 14.94 -8.08
CA PRO A 64 6.07 15.58 -7.01
C PRO A 64 6.40 14.97 -5.64
N GLY A 65 6.71 15.82 -4.66
CA GLY A 65 7.11 15.38 -3.31
C GLY A 65 6.00 14.66 -2.57
N ALA A 66 6.35 13.98 -1.48
CA ALA A 66 5.42 13.13 -0.73
C ALA A 66 4.13 13.85 -0.29
N GLU A 67 4.25 15.10 0.19
CA GLU A 67 3.11 15.89 0.64
C GLU A 67 2.23 16.37 -0.51
N THR A 68 2.84 16.78 -1.64
CA THR A 68 2.10 17.13 -2.86
C THR A 68 1.28 15.95 -3.38
N GLU A 69 1.85 14.75 -3.37
CA GLU A 69 1.14 13.53 -3.77
C GLU A 69 0.06 13.13 -2.77
N ARG A 70 0.31 13.29 -1.46
CA ARG A 70 -0.69 13.02 -0.42
C ARG A 70 -1.95 13.87 -0.64
N LEU A 71 -1.77 15.18 -0.80
CA LEU A 71 -2.88 16.12 -1.05
C LEU A 71 -3.57 15.83 -2.38
N ARG A 72 -2.81 15.61 -3.48
CA ARG A 72 -3.40 15.29 -4.80
C ARG A 72 -4.27 14.04 -4.77
N LEU A 73 -3.88 13.04 -3.99
CA LEU A 73 -4.56 11.75 -3.92
C LEU A 73 -5.65 11.73 -2.83
N ASP A 74 -5.80 12.83 -2.08
CA ASP A 74 -6.63 12.97 -0.88
C ASP A 74 -6.33 11.91 0.19
N ARG A 75 -5.06 11.61 0.44
CA ARG A 75 -4.67 10.53 1.38
C ARG A 75 -4.38 11.04 2.77
N SER A 76 -4.63 10.21 3.78
CA SER A 76 -4.28 10.54 5.17
C SER A 76 -2.76 10.47 5.40
N LEU A 77 -2.10 9.46 4.82
CA LEU A 77 -0.66 9.26 4.97
C LEU A 77 0.14 9.65 3.72
N ARG A 78 1.33 10.19 3.96
CA ARG A 78 2.38 10.34 2.93
C ARG A 78 2.93 8.95 2.63
N ALA A 79 3.08 8.61 1.36
CA ALA A 79 3.90 7.45 0.97
C ALA A 79 5.30 7.92 0.54
N SER A 80 6.26 6.99 0.47
CA SER A 80 7.68 7.30 0.29
C SER A 80 7.99 8.21 -0.92
N GLU A 81 8.90 9.16 -0.74
CA GLU A 81 9.51 9.92 -1.84
C GLU A 81 10.96 9.49 -2.11
N PHE A 82 11.35 8.33 -1.60
CA PHE A 82 12.71 7.85 -1.71
C PHE A 82 13.04 7.32 -3.10
N ILE A 83 14.24 7.70 -3.53
CA ILE A 83 14.98 7.17 -4.65
C ILE A 83 16.08 6.29 -4.05
N PRO A 84 16.04 4.97 -4.24
CA PRO A 84 17.07 4.08 -3.74
C PRO A 84 18.40 4.35 -4.43
N THR A 85 19.49 4.22 -3.69
CA THR A 85 20.85 4.43 -4.20
C THR A 85 21.67 3.13 -4.27
N GLY A 86 21.20 2.07 -3.58
CA GLY A 86 21.97 0.84 -3.38
C GLY A 86 23.25 1.04 -2.56
N ARG A 87 23.31 2.10 -1.73
CA ARG A 87 24.48 2.47 -0.92
C ARG A 87 24.16 2.45 0.57
N TYR A 88 25.21 2.31 1.36
CA TYR A 88 25.19 2.28 2.81
C TYR A 88 26.30 3.18 3.38
N ALA A 89 25.95 3.94 4.42
CA ALA A 89 26.92 4.64 5.25
C ALA A 89 27.18 3.85 6.54
N ALA A 90 28.44 3.58 6.85
CA ALA A 90 28.82 3.00 8.14
C ALA A 90 28.60 4.02 9.28
N PRO A 91 28.29 3.57 10.51
CA PRO A 91 28.09 4.46 11.65
C PRO A 91 29.30 5.36 11.87
N GLY A 92 29.08 6.66 11.98
CA GLY A 92 30.12 7.68 12.20
C GLY A 92 31.03 7.97 11.00
N ALA A 93 30.87 7.26 9.87
CA ALA A 93 31.69 7.50 8.69
C ALA A 93 31.29 8.80 7.96
N ALA A 94 32.29 9.50 7.41
CA ALA A 94 32.05 10.65 6.55
C ALA A 94 31.61 10.20 5.15
N VAL A 95 30.38 10.56 4.78
CA VAL A 95 29.80 10.37 3.44
C VAL A 95 30.11 11.59 2.60
N THR A 96 30.81 11.41 1.48
CA THR A 96 31.06 12.50 0.52
C THR A 96 30.35 12.22 -0.79
N VAL A 97 29.59 13.21 -1.26
CA VAL A 97 28.92 13.19 -2.57
C VAL A 97 29.19 14.50 -3.33
N ASP A 98 29.38 14.40 -4.64
CA ASP A 98 29.46 15.56 -5.52
C ASP A 98 28.13 15.66 -6.30
N VAL A 99 27.42 16.78 -6.12
CA VAL A 99 26.12 17.03 -6.76
C VAL A 99 26.30 18.00 -7.93
N ARG A 100 25.77 17.62 -9.09
CA ARG A 100 25.62 18.54 -10.23
C ARG A 100 24.16 18.57 -10.62
N SER A 101 23.60 19.76 -10.77
CA SER A 101 22.27 19.98 -11.30
C SER A 101 22.32 21.13 -12.30
N GLY A 102 21.25 21.29 -13.07
CA GLY A 102 20.96 22.59 -13.68
C GLY A 102 20.55 23.63 -12.64
N HIS A 103 19.81 24.65 -13.08
CA HIS A 103 19.14 25.59 -12.17
C HIS A 103 17.90 24.93 -11.55
N GLY A 104 17.64 25.15 -10.26
CA GLY A 104 16.43 24.68 -9.57
C GLY A 104 16.69 23.95 -8.24
N PRO A 105 15.70 23.18 -7.74
CA PRO A 105 15.84 22.39 -6.52
C PRO A 105 16.93 21.33 -6.66
N LEU A 106 17.46 20.88 -5.52
CA LEU A 106 18.47 19.83 -5.43
C LEU A 106 17.90 18.59 -4.75
N PRO A 107 18.47 17.40 -5.02
CA PRO A 107 18.19 16.23 -4.21
C PRO A 107 18.60 16.45 -2.74
N VAL A 108 17.84 15.84 -1.84
CA VAL A 108 18.15 15.75 -0.41
C VAL A 108 18.66 14.35 -0.13
N LEU A 109 19.77 14.24 0.60
CA LEU A 109 20.30 12.96 1.05
C LEU A 109 19.64 12.54 2.35
N HIS A 110 19.27 11.27 2.45
CA HIS A 110 18.72 10.65 3.64
C HIS A 110 19.62 9.48 4.05
N ILE A 111 19.91 9.36 5.34
CA ILE A 111 20.69 8.25 5.90
C ILE A 111 19.81 7.43 6.83
N GLY A 112 19.78 6.11 6.61
CA GLY A 112 19.01 5.09 7.33
C GLY A 112 17.53 4.98 6.91
N THR A 113 16.76 4.19 7.65
CA THR A 113 15.36 3.84 7.33
C THR A 113 14.37 4.41 8.34
N PHE A 114 13.07 4.26 8.06
CA PHE A 114 11.98 4.51 9.00
C PHE A 114 11.74 3.28 9.90
N ASP A 115 11.49 3.52 11.18
CA ASP A 115 11.11 2.55 12.21
C ASP A 115 10.41 3.27 13.38
N ASP A 116 9.15 3.65 13.21
CA ASP A 116 8.43 4.61 14.06
C ASP A 116 8.39 4.23 15.56
N TYR A 117 8.48 2.93 15.86
CA TYR A 117 8.49 2.39 17.22
C TYR A 117 9.88 2.03 17.75
N ASN A 118 10.94 2.43 17.06
CA ASN A 118 12.29 2.28 17.58
C ASN A 118 12.44 2.97 18.95
N THR A 119 13.14 2.32 19.86
CA THR A 119 13.40 2.85 21.20
C THR A 119 14.38 4.02 21.17
N GLU A 120 15.27 4.06 20.18
CA GLU A 120 16.12 5.21 19.90
C GLU A 120 15.36 6.20 19.01
N VAL A 121 15.05 7.38 19.56
CA VAL A 121 14.22 8.40 18.87
C VAL A 121 14.86 8.84 17.56
N ALA A 122 16.19 8.95 17.52
CA ALA A 122 16.91 9.32 16.30
C ALA A 122 16.83 8.25 15.20
N LEU A 123 16.42 7.03 15.53
CA LEU A 123 16.24 5.91 14.59
C LEU A 123 14.81 5.76 14.07
N LYS A 124 13.85 6.54 14.59
CA LYS A 124 12.45 6.49 14.14
C LYS A 124 12.25 6.90 12.69
N ALA A 125 13.07 7.85 12.24
CA ALA A 125 13.01 8.39 10.89
C ALA A 125 14.42 8.54 10.28
N PRO A 126 14.53 8.52 8.94
CA PRO A 126 15.75 8.85 8.22
C PRO A 126 16.28 10.24 8.58
N ARG A 127 17.60 10.32 8.78
CA ARG A 127 18.30 11.56 9.08
C ARG A 127 18.51 12.31 7.76
N VAL A 128 18.13 13.58 7.74
CA VAL A 128 17.96 14.38 6.52
C VAL A 128 19.11 15.36 6.34
N PHE A 129 19.70 15.36 5.15
CA PHE A 129 20.86 16.18 4.79
C PHE A 129 20.60 16.92 3.47
N PRO A 130 20.16 18.19 3.51
CA PRO A 130 20.04 19.03 2.33
C PRO A 130 21.40 19.19 1.63
N LEU A 131 21.44 18.92 0.33
CA LEU A 131 22.67 19.02 -0.45
C LEU A 131 22.81 20.40 -1.10
N ARG A 132 24.05 20.76 -1.43
CA ARG A 132 24.42 21.96 -2.18
C ARG A 132 25.09 21.56 -3.51
N PRO A 133 25.15 22.44 -4.52
CA PRO A 133 25.91 22.15 -5.73
C PRO A 133 27.38 21.92 -5.39
N GLY A 134 28.02 20.97 -6.07
CA GLY A 134 29.40 20.59 -5.81
C GLY A 134 29.54 19.58 -4.67
N ARG A 135 30.67 19.65 -3.94
CA ARG A 135 31.03 18.67 -2.92
C ARG A 135 30.27 18.89 -1.62
N ASN A 136 29.68 17.81 -1.10
CA ASN A 136 29.03 17.75 0.20
C ASN A 136 29.68 16.64 1.00
N THR A 137 30.01 16.91 2.26
CA THR A 137 30.47 15.90 3.22
C THR A 137 29.57 15.96 4.44
N VAL A 138 28.97 14.83 4.79
CA VAL A 138 28.08 14.70 5.94
C VAL A 138 28.50 13.48 6.77
N SER A 139 28.12 13.45 8.03
CA SER A 139 28.37 12.33 8.93
C SER A 139 27.11 12.05 9.73
N ASP A 140 26.82 10.78 9.93
CA ASP A 140 25.71 10.32 10.76
C ASP A 140 26.22 9.28 11.74
N VAL A 141 25.90 9.45 13.03
CA VAL A 141 26.44 8.58 14.09
C VAL A 141 25.90 7.15 14.01
N TYR A 142 24.73 6.94 13.40
CA TYR A 142 24.09 5.64 13.28
C TYR A 142 24.35 4.98 11.93
N GLY A 143 24.56 5.76 10.87
CA GLY A 143 24.68 5.25 9.51
C GLY A 143 23.37 4.65 9.00
N GLY A 144 23.48 3.80 7.98
CA GLY A 144 22.33 3.12 7.37
C GLY A 144 22.27 3.26 5.85
N PRO A 145 21.24 2.65 5.21
CA PRO A 145 21.00 2.80 3.79
C PRO A 145 20.88 4.27 3.37
N LEU A 146 21.42 4.62 2.21
CA LEU A 146 21.35 5.96 1.66
C LEU A 146 20.18 6.06 0.68
N TYR A 147 19.35 7.08 0.84
CA TYR A 147 18.29 7.43 -0.11
C TYR A 147 18.46 8.87 -0.58
N LEU A 148 17.92 9.17 -1.75
CA LEU A 148 17.70 10.54 -2.18
C LEU A 148 16.20 10.83 -2.17
N SER A 149 15.79 12.04 -1.81
CA SER A 149 14.50 12.58 -2.25
C SER A 149 14.73 13.74 -3.20
N PHE A 150 13.89 13.90 -4.21
CA PHE A 150 14.03 14.98 -5.17
C PHE A 150 12.66 15.50 -5.60
N ALA A 151 12.09 16.38 -4.78
CA ALA A 151 10.79 16.98 -5.05
C ALA A 151 10.88 18.02 -6.18
N GLY A 152 9.99 17.91 -7.16
CA GLY A 152 9.93 18.84 -8.29
C GLY A 152 9.03 18.37 -9.44
N HIS A 153 9.30 18.90 -10.62
CA HIS A 153 8.51 18.71 -11.83
C HIS A 153 9.42 18.36 -13.02
N GLY A 154 10.23 17.30 -12.87
CA GLY A 154 11.08 16.77 -13.95
C GLY A 154 12.48 17.37 -14.04
N GLN A 155 12.93 18.17 -13.06
CA GLN A 155 14.33 18.62 -13.01
C GLN A 155 15.28 17.44 -12.89
N HIS A 156 16.48 17.57 -13.43
CA HIS A 156 17.51 16.53 -13.39
C HIS A 156 18.71 16.95 -12.55
N ALA A 157 19.28 15.98 -11.83
CA ALA A 157 20.55 16.12 -11.14
C ALA A 157 21.37 14.82 -11.27
N SER A 158 22.68 14.95 -11.18
CA SER A 158 23.62 13.83 -11.04
C SER A 158 24.24 13.89 -9.65
N VAL A 159 24.21 12.78 -8.93
CA VAL A 159 24.86 12.62 -7.63
C VAL A 159 25.97 11.59 -7.78
N ARG A 160 27.22 12.03 -7.64
CA ARG A 160 28.40 11.15 -7.64
C ARG A 160 28.77 10.80 -6.21
N TYR A 161 28.81 9.52 -5.89
CA TYR A 161 29.23 9.00 -4.60
C TYR A 161 30.77 8.92 -4.56
N VAL A 162 31.39 9.72 -3.69
CA VAL A 162 32.86 9.89 -3.66
C VAL A 162 33.51 8.99 -2.61
N SER A 163 32.99 8.99 -1.38
CA SER A 163 33.55 8.19 -0.27
C SER A 163 32.48 7.91 0.79
N GLY A 164 32.71 6.89 1.64
CA GLY A 164 31.80 6.53 2.74
C GLY A 164 30.46 5.95 2.29
N THR A 165 30.42 5.39 1.08
CA THR A 165 29.19 4.94 0.39
C THR A 165 29.36 3.49 -0.07
N ALA A 166 29.47 2.57 0.88
CA ALA A 166 29.60 1.14 0.60
C ALA A 166 28.39 0.66 -0.21
N ARG A 167 28.57 -0.34 -1.09
CA ARG A 167 27.47 -0.90 -1.88
C ARG A 167 26.69 -1.91 -1.05
N MET A 168 25.36 -1.85 -1.14
CA MET A 168 24.46 -2.89 -0.63
C MET A 168 24.29 -3.99 -1.68
N ALA A 169 23.92 -5.20 -1.23
CA ALA A 169 23.36 -6.17 -2.16
C ALA A 169 21.94 -5.73 -2.56
N VAL A 170 21.69 -5.62 -3.86
CA VAL A 170 20.43 -5.09 -4.42
C VAL A 170 19.93 -5.98 -5.55
N PHE A 171 18.66 -6.38 -5.45
CA PHE A 171 17.90 -6.94 -6.55
C PHE A 171 16.98 -5.86 -7.14
N GLU A 172 17.18 -5.48 -8.40
CA GLU A 172 16.30 -4.55 -9.11
C GLU A 172 15.58 -5.31 -10.23
N LEU A 173 14.25 -5.33 -10.18
CA LEU A 173 13.43 -6.08 -11.13
C LEU A 173 13.72 -5.64 -12.57
N GLY A 174 14.06 -6.62 -13.43
CA GLY A 174 14.39 -6.39 -14.84
C GLY A 174 15.83 -5.91 -15.09
N ARG A 175 16.64 -5.74 -14.04
CA ARG A 175 18.03 -5.24 -14.14
C ARG A 175 19.04 -6.15 -13.45
N THR A 176 18.75 -6.65 -12.26
CA THR A 176 19.60 -7.63 -11.57
C THR A 176 19.14 -9.04 -11.92
N THR A 177 20.06 -9.91 -12.38
CA THR A 177 19.77 -11.33 -12.52
C THR A 177 19.84 -12.04 -11.17
N GLU A 178 19.15 -13.17 -11.01
CA GLU A 178 19.25 -13.94 -9.76
C GLU A 178 20.71 -14.32 -9.45
N ALA A 179 21.46 -14.80 -10.45
CA ALA A 179 22.87 -15.14 -10.26
C ALA A 179 23.74 -13.95 -9.81
N ASP A 180 23.50 -12.75 -10.35
CA ASP A 180 24.22 -11.55 -9.92
C ASP A 180 23.83 -11.14 -8.50
N PHE A 181 22.55 -11.27 -8.14
CA PHE A 181 22.09 -10.98 -6.78
C PHE A 181 22.71 -11.96 -5.78
N GLN A 182 22.73 -13.25 -6.08
CA GLN A 182 23.39 -14.27 -5.27
C GLN A 182 24.88 -13.95 -5.09
N LYS A 183 25.57 -13.57 -6.18
CA LYS A 183 26.97 -13.15 -6.11
C LYS A 183 27.17 -11.90 -5.23
N GLN A 184 26.27 -10.92 -5.31
CA GLN A 184 26.30 -9.75 -4.41
C GLN A 184 26.12 -10.19 -2.96
N LEU A 185 25.17 -11.09 -2.67
CA LEU A 185 24.97 -11.63 -1.33
C LEU A 185 26.21 -12.37 -0.83
N ASP A 186 26.92 -13.12 -1.68
CA ASP A 186 28.15 -13.83 -1.25
C ASP A 186 29.34 -12.91 -1.02
N THR A 187 29.42 -11.79 -1.73
CA THR A 187 30.61 -10.92 -1.74
C THR A 187 30.48 -9.70 -0.84
N ILE A 188 29.27 -9.18 -0.66
CA ILE A 188 28.98 -8.02 0.20
C ILE A 188 28.52 -8.54 1.56
N THR A 189 29.47 -8.86 2.44
CA THR A 189 29.20 -9.49 3.74
C THR A 189 29.27 -8.53 4.92
N ASP A 190 29.86 -7.35 4.72
CA ASP A 190 30.13 -6.32 5.73
C ASP A 190 29.05 -5.23 5.82
N VAL A 191 28.06 -5.24 4.92
CA VAL A 191 26.93 -4.31 4.92
C VAL A 191 25.68 -4.98 5.51
N PRO A 192 25.05 -4.42 6.56
CA PRO A 192 23.98 -5.07 7.31
C PRO A 192 22.59 -4.95 6.67
N TRP A 193 22.50 -4.49 5.42
CA TRP A 193 21.24 -4.21 4.72
C TRP A 193 21.24 -4.79 3.31
N VAL A 194 20.05 -5.20 2.86
CA VAL A 194 19.74 -5.69 1.51
C VAL A 194 18.49 -4.98 1.01
N GLU A 195 18.40 -4.74 -0.29
CA GLU A 195 17.23 -4.11 -0.88
C GLU A 195 16.72 -4.86 -2.11
N LEU A 196 15.40 -5.01 -2.20
CA LEU A 196 14.71 -5.51 -3.39
C LEU A 196 13.81 -4.39 -3.94
N THR A 197 13.89 -4.10 -5.23
CA THR A 197 13.20 -2.92 -5.81
C THR A 197 12.49 -3.23 -7.12
N THR A 198 11.41 -2.49 -7.36
CA THR A 198 10.75 -2.33 -8.68
C THR A 198 10.63 -0.85 -9.03
N GLU A 199 9.89 -0.52 -10.10
CA GLU A 199 9.49 0.85 -10.37
C GLU A 199 8.50 1.40 -9.33
N GLN A 200 7.76 0.55 -8.61
CA GLN A 200 6.71 0.94 -7.65
C GLN A 200 7.03 0.60 -6.19
N ALA A 201 8.00 -0.26 -5.91
CA ALA A 201 8.30 -0.75 -4.57
C ALA A 201 9.78 -0.63 -4.20
N ILE A 202 10.03 -0.35 -2.93
CA ILE A 202 11.31 -0.55 -2.23
C ILE A 202 11.02 -1.50 -1.08
N LEU A 203 11.72 -2.63 -1.00
CA LEU A 203 11.72 -3.52 0.15
C LEU A 203 13.11 -3.51 0.77
N THR A 204 13.24 -2.90 1.95
CA THR A 204 14.51 -2.79 2.66
C THR A 204 14.53 -3.73 3.84
N LEU A 205 15.47 -4.66 3.82
CA LEU A 205 15.61 -5.72 4.79
C LEU A 205 16.95 -5.61 5.50
N THR A 206 16.99 -6.05 6.75
CA THR A 206 18.27 -6.42 7.33
C THR A 206 18.87 -7.55 6.50
N ARG A 207 20.20 -7.58 6.39
CA ARG A 207 20.89 -8.65 5.66
C ARG A 207 20.53 -10.03 6.21
N GLU A 208 20.46 -10.15 7.53
CA GLU A 208 20.07 -11.41 8.18
C GLU A 208 18.66 -11.85 7.75
N GLY A 209 17.70 -10.93 7.70
CA GLY A 209 16.33 -11.21 7.25
C GLY A 209 16.28 -11.64 5.78
N ALA A 210 17.00 -10.94 4.90
CA ALA A 210 17.07 -11.29 3.49
C ALA A 210 17.70 -12.68 3.27
N LEU A 211 18.72 -13.04 4.06
CA LEU A 211 19.39 -14.35 3.92
C LEU A 211 18.49 -15.54 4.26
N LEU A 212 17.44 -15.36 5.08
CA LEU A 212 16.46 -16.41 5.37
C LEU A 212 15.65 -16.82 4.14
N TYR A 213 15.46 -15.90 3.19
CA TYR A 213 14.63 -16.10 1.98
C TYR A 213 15.46 -16.00 0.71
N ARG A 214 16.78 -16.16 0.84
CA ARG A 214 17.75 -16.05 -0.25
C ARG A 214 17.47 -16.95 -1.45
N SER A 215 16.77 -18.07 -1.26
CA SER A 215 16.44 -19.02 -2.33
C SER A 215 15.12 -18.74 -3.04
N GLU A 216 14.41 -17.66 -2.70
CA GLU A 216 13.15 -17.30 -3.35
C GLU A 216 13.37 -16.83 -4.80
N ASP A 217 12.34 -16.94 -5.64
CA ASP A 217 12.31 -16.27 -6.93
C ASP A 217 12.05 -14.76 -6.74
N HIS A 218 13.13 -13.98 -6.64
CA HIS A 218 13.04 -12.53 -6.44
C HIS A 218 12.38 -11.83 -7.63
N THR A 219 12.46 -12.37 -8.84
CA THR A 219 11.76 -11.81 -10.00
C THR A 219 10.25 -11.95 -9.83
N ALA A 220 9.79 -13.16 -9.50
CA ALA A 220 8.38 -13.43 -9.26
C ALA A 220 7.86 -12.65 -8.04
N LEU A 221 8.64 -12.58 -6.96
CA LEU A 221 8.29 -11.84 -5.76
C LEU A 221 8.10 -10.35 -6.06
N MET A 222 9.06 -9.72 -6.73
CA MET A 222 8.96 -8.29 -7.00
C MET A 222 7.84 -7.95 -8.01
N ARG A 223 7.55 -8.84 -8.97
CA ARG A 223 6.34 -8.72 -9.82
C ARG A 223 5.04 -8.84 -9.02
N LEU A 224 5.04 -9.65 -7.98
CA LEU A 224 3.89 -9.80 -7.09
C LEU A 224 3.65 -8.53 -6.26
N PHE A 225 4.71 -7.87 -5.76
CA PHE A 225 4.60 -6.52 -5.16
C PHE A 225 3.94 -5.52 -6.13
N ASP A 226 4.41 -5.47 -7.38
CA ASP A 226 3.83 -4.60 -8.41
C ASP A 226 2.36 -4.92 -8.70
N THR A 227 1.98 -6.20 -8.65
CA THR A 227 0.59 -6.67 -8.82
C THR A 227 -0.30 -6.22 -7.67
N VAL A 228 0.17 -6.37 -6.42
CA VAL A 228 -0.54 -5.91 -5.22
C VAL A 228 -0.71 -4.38 -5.24
N ILE A 229 0.35 -3.62 -5.54
CA ILE A 229 0.26 -2.17 -5.70
C ILE A 229 -0.71 -1.79 -6.84
N GLY A 230 -0.70 -2.56 -7.93
CA GLY A 230 -1.65 -2.45 -9.03
C GLY A 230 -3.11 -2.55 -8.59
N SER A 231 -3.45 -3.50 -7.72
CA SER A 231 -4.80 -3.66 -7.18
C SER A 231 -5.27 -2.42 -6.39
N HIS A 232 -4.37 -1.82 -5.61
CA HIS A 232 -4.67 -0.62 -4.83
C HIS A 232 -4.86 0.60 -5.73
N ASN A 233 -4.00 0.75 -6.75
CA ASN A 233 -4.18 1.76 -7.78
C ASN A 233 -5.53 1.60 -8.49
N GLN A 234 -5.94 0.37 -8.81
CA GLN A 234 -7.19 0.09 -9.50
C GLN A 234 -8.41 0.49 -8.66
N ILE A 235 -8.51 0.03 -7.40
CA ILE A 235 -9.64 0.38 -6.53
C ILE A 235 -9.69 1.88 -6.20
N SER A 236 -8.53 2.55 -6.11
CA SER A 236 -8.45 4.01 -6.00
C SER A 236 -8.82 4.76 -7.30
N GLY A 237 -9.04 4.07 -8.42
CA GLY A 237 -9.33 4.70 -9.71
C GLY A 237 -8.14 5.43 -10.33
N LEU A 238 -6.90 5.02 -10.02
CA LEU A 238 -5.65 5.63 -10.50
C LEU A 238 -5.19 5.04 -11.84
N ASP A 239 -5.97 5.30 -12.89
CA ASP A 239 -5.75 4.81 -14.26
C ASP A 239 -4.99 5.78 -15.17
N GLY A 240 -4.65 6.98 -14.69
CA GLY A 240 -3.92 8.00 -15.43
C GLY A 240 -4.72 8.77 -16.48
N ARG A 241 -6.05 8.62 -16.55
CA ARG A 241 -6.90 9.35 -17.51
C ARG A 241 -6.86 10.87 -17.30
N THR A 242 -6.75 11.30 -16.05
CA THR A 242 -6.59 12.71 -15.68
C THR A 242 -5.30 12.90 -14.88
N ARG A 243 -4.88 14.16 -14.65
CA ARG A 243 -3.74 14.46 -13.78
C ARG A 243 -3.97 13.98 -12.34
N LEU A 244 -5.20 14.05 -11.85
CA LEU A 244 -5.57 13.62 -10.49
C LEU A 244 -5.59 12.10 -10.35
N ASP A 245 -5.82 11.40 -11.46
CA ASP A 245 -5.94 9.93 -11.48
C ASP A 245 -4.64 9.25 -11.87
N ARG A 246 -3.53 9.97 -11.96
CA ARG A 246 -2.22 9.34 -12.10
C ARG A 246 -1.89 8.57 -10.83
N ARG A 247 -1.31 7.39 -11.00
CA ARG A 247 -0.67 6.63 -9.92
C ARG A 247 0.27 7.55 -9.14
N LYS A 248 0.49 7.20 -7.87
CA LYS A 248 1.44 7.92 -7.04
C LYS A 248 2.81 7.99 -7.75
N ALA A 249 3.44 9.15 -7.73
CA ALA A 249 4.81 9.33 -8.18
C ALA A 249 5.81 8.69 -7.20
N GLY A 250 6.89 8.10 -7.71
CA GLY A 250 7.86 7.37 -6.88
C GLY A 250 7.30 6.03 -6.38
N ARG A 251 7.89 5.51 -5.29
CA ARG A 251 7.64 4.15 -4.81
C ARG A 251 6.85 4.10 -3.50
N TYR A 252 6.33 2.94 -3.15
CA TYR A 252 5.95 2.58 -1.79
C TYR A 252 7.13 1.87 -1.12
N HIS A 253 7.34 2.11 0.18
CA HIS A 253 8.47 1.55 0.92
C HIS A 253 7.95 0.55 1.96
N PHE A 254 8.53 -0.64 1.95
CA PHE A 254 8.26 -1.73 2.87
C PHE A 254 9.56 -2.01 3.62
N ASN A 255 9.54 -1.89 4.95
CA ASN A 255 10.72 -2.03 5.80
C ASN A 255 10.57 -3.22 6.72
N GLU A 256 11.65 -3.97 6.85
CA GLU A 256 11.87 -4.72 8.09
C GLU A 256 12.13 -3.73 9.23
N VAL A 257 11.32 -3.80 10.29
CA VAL A 257 11.42 -2.93 11.48
C VAL A 257 11.87 -3.71 12.70
N SER A 258 12.52 -3.01 13.63
CA SER A 258 13.05 -3.64 14.85
C SER A 258 11.97 -3.91 15.89
N VAL A 259 10.95 -3.05 15.96
CA VAL A 259 9.90 -3.10 16.98
C VAL A 259 8.54 -2.85 16.36
N VAL A 260 7.55 -3.60 16.84
CA VAL A 260 6.13 -3.29 16.67
C VAL A 260 5.49 -3.16 18.06
N PRO A 261 4.44 -2.33 18.22
CA PRO A 261 3.72 -2.23 19.47
C PRO A 261 3.11 -3.58 19.88
N LYS A 262 2.92 -3.79 21.19
CA LYS A 262 2.29 -5.00 21.69
C LYS A 262 0.89 -5.19 21.07
N GLY A 263 0.67 -6.35 20.45
CA GLY A 263 -0.61 -6.70 19.82
C GLY A 263 -0.79 -6.14 18.40
N VAL A 264 0.25 -5.52 17.82
CA VAL A 264 0.27 -5.03 16.45
C VAL A 264 1.18 -5.94 15.62
N GLY A 265 0.67 -6.45 14.50
CA GLY A 265 1.40 -7.39 13.63
C GLY A 265 2.35 -6.71 12.65
N ALA A 266 1.90 -5.60 12.08
CA ALA A 266 2.61 -4.70 11.19
C ALA A 266 1.97 -3.31 11.34
N TYR A 267 2.56 -2.27 10.75
CA TYR A 267 1.98 -0.93 10.80
C TYR A 267 2.37 -0.11 9.57
N ALA A 268 1.58 0.92 9.25
CA ALA A 268 1.89 1.93 8.26
C ALA A 268 1.94 3.32 8.90
N TRP A 269 2.88 4.14 8.45
CA TRP A 269 2.97 5.54 8.83
C TRP A 269 3.51 6.38 7.67
N HIS A 270 3.64 7.69 7.87
CA HIS A 270 4.18 8.57 6.84
C HIS A 270 5.53 8.05 6.33
N GLY A 271 5.56 7.75 5.02
CA GLY A 271 6.74 7.34 4.28
C GLY A 271 6.85 5.84 4.03
N PHE A 272 6.23 4.96 4.82
CA PHE A 272 6.54 3.53 4.76
C PHE A 272 5.50 2.59 5.39
N ASN A 273 5.70 1.30 5.17
CA ASN A 273 5.05 0.17 5.84
C ASN A 273 6.12 -0.59 6.62
N GLY A 274 5.88 -0.91 7.89
CA GLY A 274 6.80 -1.60 8.79
C GLY A 274 6.34 -3.01 9.15
N PHE A 275 7.22 -4.00 8.97
CA PHE A 275 6.95 -5.40 9.26
C PHE A 275 8.07 -6.00 10.11
N PRO A 276 7.77 -6.66 11.24
CA PRO A 276 8.79 -7.29 12.06
C PRO A 276 9.29 -8.58 11.41
N ARG A 277 10.47 -9.06 11.80
CA ARG A 277 11.09 -10.29 11.25
C ARG A 277 10.14 -11.48 11.17
N VAL A 278 9.26 -11.65 12.16
CA VAL A 278 8.31 -12.78 12.23
C VAL A 278 7.23 -12.77 11.14
N TYR A 279 7.07 -11.66 10.42
CA TYR A 279 6.17 -11.54 9.26
C TYR A 279 6.89 -11.73 7.92
N MET A 280 8.22 -11.82 7.90
CA MET A 280 8.99 -11.82 6.65
C MET A 280 8.71 -13.04 5.77
N ASP A 281 8.24 -14.16 6.33
CA ASP A 281 7.85 -15.32 5.52
C ASP A 281 6.65 -15.00 4.61
N ARG A 282 5.77 -14.09 5.04
CA ARG A 282 4.61 -13.63 4.27
C ARG A 282 4.97 -12.56 3.24
N LEU A 283 6.07 -11.83 3.43
CA LEU A 283 6.48 -10.71 2.55
C LEU A 283 7.61 -11.06 1.60
N CYS A 284 8.50 -11.96 1.99
CA CYS A 284 9.72 -12.31 1.27
C CYS A 284 9.60 -13.65 0.52
N THR A 285 8.40 -14.23 0.45
CA THR A 285 8.16 -15.45 -0.35
C THR A 285 7.00 -15.26 -1.32
N VAL A 286 7.10 -15.84 -2.51
CA VAL A 286 6.03 -15.76 -3.53
C VAL A 286 4.77 -16.42 -2.99
N GLN A 287 4.89 -17.61 -2.42
CA GLN A 287 3.76 -18.34 -1.85
C GLN A 287 3.15 -17.60 -0.65
N GLY A 288 3.98 -17.11 0.28
CA GLY A 288 3.52 -16.38 1.45
C GLY A 288 2.77 -15.12 1.07
N LEU A 289 3.32 -14.30 0.18
CA LEU A 289 2.68 -13.08 -0.26
C LEU A 289 1.44 -13.35 -1.11
N THR A 290 1.37 -14.48 -1.82
CA THR A 290 0.20 -14.85 -2.64
C THR A 290 -0.95 -15.41 -1.82
N THR A 291 -0.70 -16.01 -0.65
CA THR A 291 -1.73 -16.80 0.08
C THR A 291 -2.00 -16.30 1.50
N ARG A 292 -1.04 -15.62 2.12
CA ARG A 292 -1.08 -15.14 3.51
C ARG A 292 -0.66 -13.67 3.62
N GLY A 293 -0.71 -12.93 2.51
CA GLY A 293 -0.23 -11.55 2.39
C GLY A 293 -1.16 -10.47 2.96
N TRP A 294 -2.27 -10.83 3.62
CA TRP A 294 -3.28 -9.88 4.11
C TRP A 294 -2.68 -8.70 4.88
N GLY A 295 -1.72 -8.96 5.77
CA GLY A 295 -1.04 -7.91 6.52
C GLY A 295 -0.38 -6.87 5.61
N LEU A 296 0.34 -7.29 4.57
CA LEU A 296 0.94 -6.35 3.61
C LEU A 296 -0.12 -5.57 2.84
N TYR A 297 -1.20 -6.23 2.39
CA TYR A 297 -2.26 -5.54 1.66
C TYR A 297 -2.95 -4.49 2.54
N HIS A 298 -3.15 -4.84 3.82
CA HIS A 298 -3.74 -3.96 4.82
C HIS A 298 -2.85 -2.75 5.09
N GLU A 299 -1.56 -2.92 5.39
CA GLU A 299 -0.67 -1.78 5.62
C GLU A 299 -0.55 -0.88 4.38
N LEU A 300 -0.44 -1.47 3.18
CA LEU A 300 -0.45 -0.71 1.95
C LEU A 300 -1.78 0.05 1.77
N GLY A 301 -2.89 -0.54 2.20
CA GLY A 301 -4.21 0.10 2.23
C GLY A 301 -4.21 1.40 3.04
N HIS A 302 -3.54 1.45 4.19
CA HIS A 302 -3.45 2.67 5.01
C HIS A 302 -2.78 3.82 4.24
N LEU A 303 -1.77 3.53 3.42
CA LEU A 303 -1.13 4.51 2.53
C LEU A 303 -1.99 4.91 1.31
N ASN A 304 -3.18 4.34 1.16
CA ASN A 304 -4.12 4.63 0.08
C ASN A 304 -5.46 5.20 0.57
N GLN A 305 -5.81 5.03 1.85
CA GLN A 305 -7.06 5.55 2.44
C GLN A 305 -7.23 7.06 2.21
N GLN A 306 -8.46 7.44 1.83
CA GLN A 306 -8.79 8.83 1.58
C GLN A 306 -9.30 9.52 2.83
N ALA A 307 -8.71 10.67 3.13
CA ALA A 307 -8.98 11.43 4.35
C ALA A 307 -10.43 11.92 4.42
N ALA A 308 -11.04 12.24 3.27
CA ALA A 308 -12.39 12.78 3.19
C ALA A 308 -13.47 11.94 3.88
N TYR A 309 -13.32 10.61 3.91
CA TYR A 309 -14.31 9.69 4.50
C TYR A 309 -13.73 8.70 5.50
N GLN A 310 -12.48 8.87 5.90
CA GLN A 310 -11.83 8.04 6.92
C GLN A 310 -12.18 8.55 8.33
N ALA A 311 -13.41 8.33 8.80
CA ALA A 311 -13.73 8.51 10.22
C ALA A 311 -12.78 7.66 11.10
N GLY A 312 -12.49 8.08 12.34
CA GLY A 312 -11.53 7.37 13.21
C GLY A 312 -11.93 5.90 13.41
N THR A 313 -13.22 5.66 13.63
CA THR A 313 -13.83 4.32 13.70
C THR A 313 -13.82 3.53 12.38
N LEU A 314 -13.55 4.17 11.25
CA LEU A 314 -13.42 3.55 9.92
C LEU A 314 -11.97 3.34 9.47
N THR A 315 -10.98 3.78 10.25
CA THR A 315 -9.55 3.61 9.93
C THR A 315 -9.20 2.15 9.68
N GLU A 316 -9.59 1.24 10.59
CA GLU A 316 -9.34 -0.19 10.49
C GLU A 316 -10.37 -0.94 9.63
N VAL A 317 -11.32 -0.22 9.03
CA VAL A 317 -12.40 -0.79 8.22
C VAL A 317 -12.18 -0.49 6.74
N THR A 318 -12.10 0.79 6.38
CA THR A 318 -11.97 1.23 4.98
C THR A 318 -10.63 0.82 4.36
N VAL A 319 -9.59 0.63 5.18
CA VAL A 319 -8.31 0.02 4.77
C VAL A 319 -8.52 -1.36 4.11
N ASN A 320 -9.50 -2.13 4.58
CA ASN A 320 -9.73 -3.48 4.09
C ASN A 320 -10.47 -3.53 2.74
N LEU A 321 -10.95 -2.39 2.21
CA LEU A 321 -11.36 -2.32 0.80
C LEU A 321 -10.19 -2.67 -0.12
N TYR A 322 -9.01 -2.15 0.22
CA TYR A 322 -7.77 -2.41 -0.51
C TYR A 322 -7.28 -3.85 -0.32
N SER A 323 -7.36 -4.37 0.91
CA SER A 323 -7.03 -5.77 1.21
C SER A 323 -7.90 -6.74 0.43
N LEU A 324 -9.21 -6.51 0.37
CA LEU A 324 -10.14 -7.33 -0.42
C LEU A 324 -9.86 -7.19 -1.93
N ALA A 325 -9.50 -6.01 -2.43
CA ALA A 325 -9.11 -5.83 -3.84
C ALA A 325 -7.86 -6.62 -4.20
N ALA A 326 -6.86 -6.66 -3.31
CA ALA A 326 -5.67 -7.49 -3.48
C ALA A 326 -6.03 -8.99 -3.47
N GLN A 327 -6.87 -9.46 -2.53
CA GLN A 327 -7.35 -10.84 -2.51
C GLN A 327 -8.02 -11.23 -3.83
N ARG A 328 -8.94 -10.40 -4.33
CA ARG A 328 -9.62 -10.62 -5.62
C ARG A 328 -8.62 -10.69 -6.78
N THR A 329 -7.67 -9.75 -6.83
CA THR A 329 -6.63 -9.69 -7.87
C THR A 329 -5.77 -10.96 -7.88
N LEU A 330 -5.51 -11.53 -6.70
CA LEU A 330 -4.72 -12.75 -6.52
C LEU A 330 -5.55 -14.05 -6.59
N GLY A 331 -6.86 -13.96 -6.88
CA GLY A 331 -7.75 -15.12 -6.94
C GLY A 331 -8.00 -15.79 -5.58
N GLN A 332 -7.76 -15.09 -4.47
CA GLN A 332 -8.03 -15.59 -3.13
C GLN A 332 -9.54 -15.49 -2.80
N PRO A 333 -10.06 -16.40 -1.96
CA PRO A 333 -11.38 -16.20 -1.36
C PRO A 333 -11.39 -14.94 -0.48
N SER A 334 -12.51 -14.22 -0.50
CA SER A 334 -12.73 -13.04 0.32
C SER A 334 -12.68 -13.40 1.81
N ASN A 335 -11.93 -12.64 2.60
CA ASN A 335 -11.93 -12.80 4.07
C ASN A 335 -13.32 -12.57 4.70
N LEU A 336 -14.24 -11.89 4.00
CA LEU A 336 -15.63 -11.76 4.44
C LEU A 336 -16.40 -13.10 4.41
N LEU A 337 -15.91 -14.09 3.64
CA LEU A 337 -16.46 -15.44 3.56
C LEU A 337 -15.82 -16.41 4.57
N THR A 338 -14.79 -15.99 5.31
CA THR A 338 -14.18 -16.80 6.36
C THR A 338 -15.20 -17.11 7.44
N LYS A 339 -15.41 -18.40 7.71
CA LYS A 339 -16.36 -18.86 8.73
C LYS A 339 -15.71 -18.85 10.11
N ASN A 340 -16.43 -18.30 11.08
CA ASN A 340 -16.09 -18.47 12.48
C ASN A 340 -16.18 -19.97 12.85
N SER A 341 -15.15 -20.52 13.48
CA SER A 341 -15.07 -21.94 13.82
C SER A 341 -16.12 -22.40 14.83
N THR A 342 -16.63 -21.49 15.66
CA THR A 342 -17.61 -21.78 16.70
C THR A 342 -19.04 -21.66 16.18
N THR A 343 -19.36 -20.58 15.45
CA THR A 343 -20.73 -20.34 14.97
C THR A 343 -21.01 -20.92 13.59
N GLY A 344 -19.97 -21.22 12.81
CA GLY A 344 -20.09 -21.67 11.41
C GLY A 344 -20.53 -20.58 10.43
N LEU A 345 -20.74 -19.35 10.91
CA LEU A 345 -21.20 -18.20 10.11
C LEU A 345 -20.00 -17.42 9.56
N ASN A 346 -20.14 -16.95 8.32
CA ASN A 346 -19.26 -15.91 7.79
C ASN A 346 -19.74 -14.51 8.23
N TRP A 347 -19.01 -13.45 7.83
CA TRP A 347 -19.27 -12.10 8.32
C TRP A 347 -20.56 -11.47 7.77
N PHE A 348 -20.98 -11.83 6.55
CA PHE A 348 -22.30 -11.45 6.02
C PHE A 348 -23.41 -12.08 6.87
N GLN A 349 -23.28 -13.37 7.17
CA GLN A 349 -24.26 -14.14 7.93
C GLN A 349 -24.35 -13.71 9.41
N SER A 350 -23.22 -13.33 10.03
CA SER A 350 -23.23 -12.85 11.41
C SER A 350 -23.79 -11.43 11.56
N ALA A 351 -23.60 -10.58 10.55
CA ALA A 351 -24.10 -9.21 10.55
C ALA A 351 -25.59 -9.11 10.21
N ALA A 352 -26.09 -9.90 9.25
CA ALA A 352 -27.47 -9.86 8.76
C ALA A 352 -28.56 -9.85 9.86
N PRO A 353 -28.55 -10.71 10.90
CA PRO A 353 -29.60 -10.73 11.92
C PRO A 353 -29.61 -9.49 12.83
N LYS A 354 -28.57 -8.66 12.82
CA LYS A 354 -28.47 -7.43 13.62
C LYS A 354 -29.18 -6.25 12.96
N LEU A 355 -29.32 -6.27 11.64
CA LEU A 355 -29.82 -5.14 10.84
C LEU A 355 -31.24 -4.75 11.28
N GLY A 356 -31.43 -3.44 11.52
CA GLY A 356 -32.72 -2.88 11.95
C GLY A 356 -33.19 -3.27 13.36
N THR A 357 -32.37 -3.93 14.17
CA THR A 357 -32.73 -4.25 15.57
C THR A 357 -32.76 -2.99 16.45
N PRO A 358 -33.64 -2.93 17.48
CA PRO A 358 -33.69 -1.78 18.39
C PRO A 358 -32.34 -1.53 19.09
N GLY A 359 -31.88 -0.28 19.06
CA GLY A 359 -30.59 0.12 19.66
C GLY A 359 -29.36 -0.19 18.81
N LEU A 360 -29.52 -0.66 17.57
CA LEU A 360 -28.42 -0.87 16.64
C LEU A 360 -27.63 0.43 16.42
N ALA A 361 -26.31 0.32 16.51
CA ALA A 361 -25.38 1.39 16.18
C ALA A 361 -24.16 0.83 15.46
N TYR A 362 -23.83 1.38 14.29
CA TYR A 362 -22.78 0.86 13.43
C TYR A 362 -21.43 0.71 14.14
N THR A 363 -21.04 1.70 14.94
CA THR A 363 -19.72 1.78 15.56
C THR A 363 -19.53 0.84 16.74
N THR A 364 -20.61 0.33 17.35
CA THR A 364 -20.54 -0.45 18.60
C THR A 364 -21.19 -1.83 18.51
N SER A 365 -22.08 -2.06 17.54
CA SER A 365 -22.82 -3.33 17.41
C SER A 365 -22.14 -4.36 16.51
N PHE A 366 -21.13 -3.94 15.75
CA PHE A 366 -20.43 -4.73 14.75
C PHE A 366 -18.94 -4.83 15.05
N GLY A 367 -18.36 -6.01 14.82
CA GLY A 367 -16.90 -6.16 14.77
C GLY A 367 -16.31 -5.59 13.47
N ALA A 368 -14.99 -5.39 13.40
CA ALA A 368 -14.33 -4.75 12.25
C ALA A 368 -14.66 -5.40 10.88
N TYR A 369 -14.71 -6.74 10.81
CA TYR A 369 -15.10 -7.44 9.58
C TYR A 369 -16.60 -7.31 9.26
N GLU A 370 -17.47 -7.22 10.26
CA GLU A 370 -18.89 -6.95 10.03
C GLU A 370 -19.12 -5.50 9.58
N GLN A 371 -18.32 -4.55 10.07
CA GLN A 371 -18.31 -3.17 9.60
C GLN A 371 -17.83 -3.04 8.14
N LEU A 372 -17.00 -3.97 7.67
CA LEU A 372 -16.56 -4.01 6.28
C LEU A 372 -17.66 -4.51 5.32
N VAL A 373 -18.60 -5.33 5.79
CA VAL A 373 -19.71 -5.89 4.99
C VAL A 373 -20.48 -4.81 4.21
N PRO A 374 -21.01 -3.73 4.83
CA PRO A 374 -21.74 -2.71 4.08
C PRO A 374 -20.89 -2.05 2.98
N LEU A 375 -19.59 -1.88 3.21
CA LEU A 375 -18.71 -1.29 2.21
C LEU A 375 -18.51 -2.21 1.00
N ARG A 376 -18.43 -3.53 1.23
CA ARG A 376 -18.43 -4.52 0.14
C ARG A 376 -19.79 -4.59 -0.57
N GLN A 377 -20.89 -4.48 0.16
CA GLN A 377 -22.24 -4.50 -0.42
C GLN A 377 -22.50 -3.34 -1.39
N LEU A 378 -21.90 -2.17 -1.16
CA LEU A 378 -21.97 -1.06 -2.13
C LEU A 378 -21.31 -1.44 -3.47
N GLU A 379 -20.16 -2.10 -3.44
CA GLU A 379 -19.48 -2.61 -4.66
C GLU A 379 -20.32 -3.70 -5.33
N LEU A 380 -20.91 -4.62 -4.56
CA LEU A 380 -21.79 -5.67 -5.08
C LEU A 380 -23.06 -5.11 -5.74
N ALA A 381 -23.64 -4.03 -5.19
CA ALA A 381 -24.86 -3.43 -5.71
C ALA A 381 -24.63 -2.55 -6.95
N PHE A 382 -23.50 -1.84 -7.00
CA PHE A 382 -23.27 -0.75 -7.96
C PHE A 382 -22.08 -1.00 -8.91
N GLY A 383 -21.47 -2.18 -8.82
CA GLY A 383 -20.42 -2.65 -9.71
C GLY A 383 -19.00 -2.41 -9.17
N ASP A 384 -18.04 -3.15 -9.75
CA ASP A 384 -16.62 -3.10 -9.38
C ASP A 384 -15.98 -1.71 -9.55
N ASP A 385 -16.62 -0.82 -10.32
CA ASP A 385 -16.16 0.55 -10.53
C ASP A 385 -16.72 1.56 -9.50
N PHE A 386 -17.55 1.13 -8.55
CA PHE A 386 -18.16 1.98 -7.52
C PHE A 386 -17.08 2.74 -6.71
N TRP A 387 -16.14 2.00 -6.11
CA TRP A 387 -15.04 2.61 -5.35
C TRP A 387 -14.14 3.47 -6.23
N PRO A 388 -13.68 3.01 -7.41
CA PRO A 388 -12.95 3.87 -8.34
C PRO A 388 -13.66 5.19 -8.68
N ARG A 389 -14.99 5.19 -8.87
CA ARG A 389 -15.75 6.42 -9.14
C ARG A 389 -15.84 7.31 -7.91
N LEU A 390 -16.06 6.74 -6.73
CA LEU A 390 -16.05 7.47 -5.46
C LEU A 390 -14.72 8.17 -5.22
N HIS A 391 -13.61 7.45 -5.33
CA HIS A 391 -12.28 8.00 -5.06
C HIS A 391 -11.91 9.15 -6.03
N ARG A 392 -12.33 9.06 -7.30
CA ARG A 392 -12.16 10.13 -8.29
C ARG A 392 -12.95 11.38 -7.93
N LEU A 393 -14.20 11.19 -7.50
CA LEU A 393 -15.07 12.29 -7.10
C LEU A 393 -14.49 13.03 -5.88
N VAL A 394 -14.05 12.27 -4.88
CA VAL A 394 -13.36 12.80 -3.69
C VAL A 394 -12.13 13.63 -4.09
N ARG A 395 -11.22 13.09 -4.91
CA ARG A 395 -10.02 13.84 -5.38
C ARG A 395 -10.36 15.12 -6.14
N THR A 396 -11.51 15.15 -6.81
CA THR A 396 -11.94 16.31 -7.59
C THR A 396 -12.41 17.43 -6.67
N GLU A 397 -13.08 17.10 -5.56
CA GLU A 397 -13.71 18.08 -4.67
C GLU A 397 -12.82 18.49 -3.50
N HIS A 398 -11.94 17.62 -3.01
CA HIS A 398 -11.08 17.87 -1.85
C HIS A 398 -9.70 18.46 -2.20
N GLN A 399 -9.51 19.03 -3.39
CA GLN A 399 -8.19 19.55 -3.82
C GLN A 399 -7.58 20.62 -2.92
N HIS A 400 -8.41 21.29 -2.12
CA HIS A 400 -8.04 22.46 -1.32
C HIS A 400 -8.39 22.29 0.16
N ASP A 401 -8.71 21.07 0.56
CA ASP A 401 -9.06 20.78 1.95
C ASP A 401 -7.81 20.76 2.83
N GLU A 402 -8.00 21.15 4.09
CA GLU A 402 -6.95 21.05 5.10
C GLU A 402 -6.63 19.57 5.40
N PRO A 403 -5.36 19.24 5.65
CA PRO A 403 -4.94 17.90 6.04
C PRO A 403 -5.70 17.36 7.26
N VAL A 404 -6.10 16.09 7.21
CA VAL A 404 -6.47 15.32 8.39
C VAL A 404 -5.35 14.31 8.64
N GLU A 405 -4.43 14.62 9.55
CA GLU A 405 -3.21 13.84 9.81
C GLU A 405 -3.30 12.89 11.02
N ASP A 406 -4.35 12.97 11.83
CA ASP A 406 -4.50 12.13 13.04
C ASP A 406 -5.43 10.94 12.77
N TYR A 407 -5.41 9.93 13.62
CA TYR A 407 -6.41 8.87 13.68
C TYR A 407 -7.50 9.15 14.73
N ASP A 408 -7.24 10.04 15.70
CA ASP A 408 -8.23 10.53 16.65
C ASP A 408 -8.87 11.81 16.14
N HIS A 409 -10.15 11.72 15.78
CA HIS A 409 -10.87 12.80 15.14
C HIS A 409 -11.85 13.43 16.12
N PRO A 410 -11.84 14.77 16.28
CA PRO A 410 -12.89 15.45 17.01
C PRO A 410 -14.27 15.04 16.46
N PRO A 411 -15.33 14.97 17.28
CA PRO A 411 -16.65 14.51 16.84
C PRO A 411 -17.20 15.24 15.60
N ALA A 412 -16.88 16.53 15.45
CA ALA A 412 -17.26 17.31 14.27
C ALA A 412 -16.56 16.84 12.99
N VAL A 413 -15.30 16.38 13.07
CA VAL A 413 -14.56 15.80 11.94
C VAL A 413 -15.14 14.43 11.60
N GLU A 414 -15.40 13.57 12.59
CA GLU A 414 -16.03 12.27 12.36
C GLU A 414 -17.39 12.40 11.66
N ALA A 415 -18.25 13.31 12.15
CA ALA A 415 -19.56 13.56 11.55
C ALA A 415 -19.44 14.00 10.08
N ARG A 416 -18.47 14.87 9.75
CA ARG A 416 -18.20 15.26 8.35
C ARG A 416 -17.75 14.09 7.49
N GLN A 417 -16.90 13.19 8.01
CA GLN A 417 -16.38 12.06 7.24
C GLN A 417 -17.44 10.98 6.98
N TYR A 418 -18.28 10.70 7.98
CA TYR A 418 -19.46 9.85 7.80
C TYR A 418 -20.46 10.46 6.81
N ARG A 419 -20.69 11.77 6.91
CA ARG A 419 -21.49 12.50 5.93
C ARG A 419 -20.92 12.34 4.52
N ALA A 420 -19.63 12.66 4.33
CA ALA A 420 -18.93 12.54 3.06
C ALA A 420 -19.04 11.12 2.48
N LEU A 421 -18.83 10.07 3.28
CA LEU A 421 -19.01 8.68 2.83
C LEU A 421 -20.41 8.48 2.22
N SER A 422 -21.45 8.85 2.97
CA SER A 422 -22.84 8.62 2.57
C SER A 422 -23.28 9.46 1.37
N THR A 423 -22.83 10.71 1.28
CA THR A 423 -23.20 11.62 0.20
C THR A 423 -22.45 11.28 -1.08
N TYR A 424 -21.15 11.01 -1.02
CA TYR A 424 -20.39 10.55 -2.18
C TYR A 424 -20.90 9.20 -2.68
N ALA A 425 -21.18 8.24 -1.80
CA ALA A 425 -21.76 6.95 -2.17
C ALA A 425 -23.11 7.11 -2.89
N SER A 426 -23.99 8.00 -2.39
CA SER A 426 -25.28 8.27 -3.04
C SER A 426 -25.10 8.92 -4.41
N ARG A 427 -24.20 9.89 -4.53
CA ARG A 427 -23.90 10.58 -5.79
C ARG A 427 -23.31 9.65 -6.85
N VAL A 428 -22.37 8.78 -6.48
CA VAL A 428 -21.76 7.86 -7.46
C VAL A 428 -22.69 6.70 -7.78
N SER A 429 -23.43 6.15 -6.82
CA SER A 429 -24.43 5.11 -7.13
C SER A 429 -25.56 5.65 -8.01
N GLY A 430 -25.87 6.95 -7.92
CA GLY A 430 -27.03 7.55 -8.55
C GLY A 430 -28.33 7.23 -7.82
N HIS A 431 -28.24 6.79 -6.56
CA HIS A 431 -29.37 6.34 -5.75
C HIS A 431 -29.37 6.97 -4.36
N ASP A 432 -30.56 7.10 -3.77
CA ASP A 432 -30.72 7.51 -2.37
C ASP A 432 -30.35 6.34 -1.44
N LEU A 433 -29.21 6.45 -0.76
CA LEU A 433 -28.71 5.43 0.17
C LEU A 433 -29.08 5.71 1.64
N THR A 434 -30.03 6.60 1.90
CA THR A 434 -30.45 6.94 3.28
C THR A 434 -30.93 5.71 4.03
N ASP A 435 -31.75 4.85 3.41
CA ASP A 435 -32.25 3.63 4.06
C ASP A 435 -31.09 2.68 4.43
N PHE A 436 -30.16 2.49 3.48
CA PHE A 436 -28.99 1.64 3.65
C PHE A 436 -28.09 2.11 4.81
N PHE A 437 -27.67 3.37 4.79
CA PHE A 437 -26.75 3.90 5.81
C PHE A 437 -27.45 4.10 7.16
N VAL A 438 -28.61 4.75 7.20
CA VAL A 438 -29.20 5.23 8.45
C VAL A 438 -30.06 4.16 9.13
N LYS A 439 -30.85 3.40 8.38
CA LYS A 439 -31.83 2.47 8.99
C LYS A 439 -31.33 1.04 9.06
N LYS A 440 -30.69 0.53 8.00
CA LYS A 440 -30.22 -0.86 7.94
C LYS A 440 -28.94 -1.04 8.75
N TRP A 441 -27.91 -0.26 8.41
CA TRP A 441 -26.59 -0.38 9.01
C TRP A 441 -26.34 0.57 10.18
N ALA A 442 -27.22 1.55 10.40
CA ALA A 442 -27.16 2.51 11.51
C ALA A 442 -25.82 3.27 11.60
N PHE A 443 -25.28 3.70 10.45
CA PHE A 443 -24.17 4.64 10.38
C PHE A 443 -24.58 5.96 11.06
N PRO A 444 -23.66 6.63 11.77
CA PRO A 444 -23.93 7.89 12.48
C PRO A 444 -23.99 9.08 11.50
N ILE A 445 -24.88 9.02 10.52
CA ILE A 445 -25.13 10.11 9.57
C ILE A 445 -26.00 11.15 10.27
N ASP A 446 -25.52 12.39 10.34
CA ASP A 446 -26.25 13.48 10.97
C ASP A 446 -27.42 13.99 10.11
N ALA A 447 -28.29 14.79 10.72
CA ALA A 447 -29.47 15.35 10.04
C ALA A 447 -29.09 16.16 8.79
N THR A 448 -27.92 16.79 8.80
CA THR A 448 -27.40 17.53 7.65
C THR A 448 -27.06 16.59 6.50
N GLY A 449 -26.38 15.47 6.75
CA GLY A 449 -26.09 14.47 5.73
C GLY A 449 -27.35 13.84 5.13
N ILE A 450 -28.36 13.56 5.97
CA ILE A 450 -29.67 13.07 5.50
C ILE A 450 -30.32 14.10 4.57
N ALA A 451 -30.31 15.38 4.96
CA ALA A 451 -30.86 16.46 4.14
C ALA A 451 -30.08 16.66 2.82
N GLU A 452 -28.76 16.53 2.85
CA GLU A 452 -27.90 16.62 1.66
C GLU A 452 -28.21 15.49 0.66
N ILE A 453 -28.38 14.24 1.12
CA ILE A 453 -28.78 13.12 0.25
C ILE A 453 -30.19 13.37 -0.32
N ALA A 454 -31.15 13.75 0.52
CA ALA A 454 -32.52 14.03 0.07
C ALA A 454 -32.58 15.15 -0.98
N ALA A 455 -31.73 16.17 -0.86
CA ALA A 455 -31.65 17.28 -1.81
C ALA A 455 -31.20 16.85 -3.22
N LEU A 456 -30.50 15.72 -3.35
CA LEU A 456 -30.09 15.15 -4.63
C LEU A 456 -31.27 14.58 -5.44
N LYS A 457 -32.43 14.32 -4.79
CA LYS A 457 -33.65 13.77 -5.41
C LYS A 457 -33.40 12.48 -6.21
N LEU A 458 -32.54 11.63 -5.69
CA LEU A 458 -32.17 10.37 -6.32
C LEU A 458 -33.26 9.31 -6.12
N PRO A 459 -33.45 8.37 -7.07
CA PRO A 459 -34.34 7.24 -6.88
C PRO A 459 -33.78 6.26 -5.84
N ALA A 460 -34.66 5.46 -5.24
CA ALA A 460 -34.22 4.33 -4.41
C ALA A 460 -33.38 3.31 -5.24
N PRO A 461 -32.47 2.57 -4.60
CA PRO A 461 -31.76 1.47 -5.26
C PRO A 461 -32.72 0.42 -5.85
N PRO A 462 -32.42 -0.17 -7.01
CA PRO A 462 -33.26 -1.21 -7.61
C PRO A 462 -33.25 -2.53 -6.84
N VAL A 463 -32.22 -2.74 -6.00
CA VAL A 463 -32.08 -3.87 -5.08
C VAL A 463 -31.70 -3.32 -3.71
N ASP A 464 -32.14 -3.94 -2.61
CA ASP A 464 -31.66 -3.57 -1.27
C ASP A 464 -30.19 -4.01 -1.12
N PRO A 465 -29.21 -3.08 -1.10
CA PRO A 465 -27.80 -3.46 -1.06
C PRO A 465 -27.45 -4.23 0.22
N SER A 466 -28.20 -4.02 1.31
CA SER A 466 -27.94 -4.68 2.59
C SER A 466 -28.17 -6.20 2.58
N THR A 467 -28.77 -6.72 1.51
CA THR A 467 -29.06 -8.15 1.33
C THR A 467 -28.03 -8.91 0.51
N LEU A 468 -27.05 -8.21 -0.09
CA LEU A 468 -26.06 -8.83 -0.97
C LEU A 468 -24.92 -9.50 -0.19
N SER A 469 -24.36 -10.56 -0.77
CA SER A 469 -23.20 -11.32 -0.29
C SER A 469 -22.29 -11.67 -1.46
N ASP A 470 -20.99 -11.83 -1.17
CA ASP A 470 -20.02 -12.46 -2.08
C ASP A 470 -20.36 -13.93 -2.40
#